data_AF-A0A401QGD4-F1
#
_entry.id   AF-A0A401QGD4-F1
#
_cell.length_a   1.000
_cell.length_b   1.000
_cell.length_c   1.000
_cell.angle_alpha   90.00
_cell.angle_beta   90.00
_cell.angle_gamma   90.00
#
_symmetry.space_group_name_H-M   'P 1'
#
loop_
_entity.id
_entity.type
_entity.pdbx_description
1 polymer ?
#
loop_
_entity_poly.entity_id
_entity_poly.type
_entity_poly.pdbx_seq_one_letter_code
_entity_poly.pdbx_strand_id
1 'polypeptide(L)'
;ELPSPYLLVYCIKPFKERNRHVFLKGVPVTVHVEGIERNLRGFKVRPNTVYMMRITHGDFTWMVKKKFKHFEELHRDLLKHKFKARVIKPLA
;
A
#
# COMPACT_ATOMS: atom_id res chain seq x y z
N GLU A 1 -27.88 -13.49 -9.78
CA GLU A 1 -27.89 -12.11 -10.30
C GLU A 1 -26.66 -11.89 -11.17
N LEU A 2 -26.82 -11.41 -12.39
CA LEU A 2 -25.68 -11.11 -13.27
C LEU A 2 -24.93 -9.89 -12.73
N PRO A 3 -23.59 -9.89 -12.74
CA PRO A 3 -22.81 -8.73 -12.33
C PRO A 3 -23.15 -7.53 -13.20
N SER A 4 -23.20 -6.33 -12.60
CA SER A 4 -23.46 -5.08 -13.31
C SER A 4 -22.60 -4.98 -14.58
N PRO A 5 -23.14 -4.49 -15.72
CA PRO A 5 -22.38 -4.28 -16.95
C PRO A 5 -21.08 -3.51 -16.73
N TYR A 6 -21.07 -2.58 -15.76
CA TYR A 6 -19.87 -1.86 -15.34
C TYR A 6 -18.76 -2.78 -14.82
N LEU A 7 -19.09 -3.79 -14.00
CA LEU A 7 -18.10 -4.73 -13.48
C LEU A 7 -17.55 -5.68 -14.57
N LEU A 8 -18.38 -6.02 -15.56
CA LEU A 8 -18.02 -6.87 -16.70
C LEU A 8 -17.09 -6.15 -17.67
N VAL A 9 -17.43 -4.92 -18.08
CA VAL A 9 -16.63 -4.10 -19.02
C VAL A 9 -15.24 -3.81 -18.47
N TYR A 10 -15.14 -3.55 -17.17
CA TYR A 10 -13.87 -3.21 -16.52
C TYR A 10 -13.21 -4.38 -15.77
N CYS A 11 -13.79 -5.59 -15.84
CA CYS A 11 -13.33 -6.79 -15.13
C CYS A 11 -12.87 -6.51 -13.68
N ILE A 12 -13.67 -5.72 -12.94
CA ILE A 12 -13.29 -5.24 -11.62
C ILE A 12 -13.46 -6.39 -10.62
N LYS A 13 -12.34 -7.02 -10.29
CA LYS A 13 -12.27 -8.08 -9.28
C LYS A 13 -12.48 -7.51 -7.86
N PRO A 14 -13.08 -8.24 -6.90
CA PRO A 14 -13.12 -7.84 -5.50
C PRO A 14 -11.73 -7.55 -4.93
N PHE A 15 -11.60 -6.58 -4.02
CA PHE A 15 -10.29 -6.20 -3.45
C PHE A 15 -9.57 -7.35 -2.74
N LYS A 16 -10.31 -8.34 -2.22
CA LYS A 16 -9.76 -9.47 -1.46
C LYS A 16 -9.32 -10.67 -2.33
N GLU A 17 -9.45 -10.59 -3.65
CA GLU A 17 -9.10 -11.70 -4.54
C GLU A 17 -7.57 -11.82 -4.71
N ARG A 18 -6.99 -13.00 -4.41
CA ARG A 18 -5.52 -13.22 -4.46
C ARG A 18 -4.91 -12.96 -5.84
N ASN A 19 -5.66 -13.20 -6.91
CA ASN A 19 -5.22 -13.10 -8.30
C ASN A 19 -5.69 -11.80 -8.96
N ARG A 20 -5.88 -10.72 -8.17
CA ARG A 20 -6.21 -9.41 -8.71
C ARG A 20 -4.94 -8.66 -9.11
N HIS A 21 -4.84 -8.32 -10.39
CA HIS A 21 -3.82 -7.41 -10.90
C HIS A 21 -4.32 -5.97 -10.71
N VAL A 22 -3.98 -5.35 -9.58
CA VAL A 22 -4.32 -3.95 -9.30
C VAL A 22 -3.27 -2.95 -9.84
N PHE A 23 -2.07 -3.42 -10.14
CA PHE A 23 -0.97 -2.62 -10.65
C PHE A 23 -0.77 -2.85 -12.15
N LEU A 24 -0.30 -1.80 -12.85
CA LEU A 24 0.16 -1.87 -14.23
C LEU A 24 1.35 -2.84 -14.32
N LYS A 25 1.24 -3.84 -15.19
CA LYS A 25 2.26 -4.89 -15.35
C LYS A 25 3.57 -4.27 -15.86
N GLY A 26 4.69 -4.63 -15.23
CA GLY A 26 6.02 -4.15 -15.63
C GLY A 26 6.32 -2.69 -15.27
N VAL A 27 5.37 -1.97 -14.68
CA VAL A 27 5.54 -0.58 -14.27
C VAL A 27 5.87 -0.52 -12.78
N PRO A 28 6.99 0.09 -12.37
CA PRO A 28 7.34 0.18 -10.96
C PRO A 28 6.38 1.11 -10.20
N VAL A 29 6.31 0.91 -8.89
CA VAL A 29 5.79 1.92 -7.96
C VAL A 29 6.98 2.60 -7.32
N THR A 30 7.10 3.91 -7.50
CA THR A 30 8.17 4.73 -6.92
C THR A 30 7.59 5.64 -5.85
N VAL A 31 8.41 5.94 -4.83
CA VAL A 31 8.01 6.78 -3.70
C VAL A 31 9.13 7.78 -3.42
N HIS A 32 8.78 9.06 -3.37
CA HIS A 32 9.67 10.15 -3.01
C HIS A 32 9.13 10.87 -1.78
N VAL A 33 9.99 11.15 -0.81
CA VAL A 33 9.62 11.94 0.37
C VAL A 33 9.77 13.41 0.01
N GLU A 34 8.65 14.13 -0.02
CA GLU A 34 8.58 15.54 -0.39
C GLU A 34 8.70 16.46 0.83
N GLY A 35 8.30 15.97 2.00
CA GLY A 35 8.31 16.77 3.22
C GLY A 35 8.10 15.96 4.49
N ILE A 36 8.52 16.56 5.60
CA ILE A 36 8.40 15.96 6.93
C ILE A 36 7.86 17.01 7.88
N GLU A 37 6.68 16.76 8.43
CA GLU A 37 6.07 17.58 9.48
C GLU A 37 6.29 16.89 10.83
N ARG A 38 7.06 17.52 11.72
CA ARG A 38 7.30 17.02 13.07
C ARG A 38 6.38 17.74 14.04
N ASN A 39 5.42 17.02 14.63
CA ASN A 39 4.60 17.59 15.70
C ASN A 39 5.36 17.46 17.03
N LEU A 40 5.91 18.59 17.49
CA LEU A 40 6.68 18.67 18.74
C LEU A 40 5.80 18.72 20.01
N ARG A 41 4.46 18.69 19.90
CA ARG A 41 3.54 18.85 21.04
C ARG A 41 3.41 17.59 21.92
N GLY A 42 4.49 16.86 22.18
CA GLY A 42 4.46 15.73 23.10
C GLY A 42 5.83 15.08 23.34
N PHE A 43 5.95 14.34 24.45
CA PHE A 43 7.18 13.67 24.90
C PHE A 43 7.77 12.64 23.90
N LYS A 44 7.01 12.22 22.88
CA LYS A 44 7.48 11.31 21.82
C LYS A 44 7.33 11.97 20.45
N VAL A 45 8.43 12.52 19.95
CA VAL A 45 8.51 13.21 18.65
C VAL A 45 8.29 12.26 17.46
N ARG A 46 8.83 11.03 17.52
CA ARG A 46 8.86 10.09 16.38
C ARG A 46 7.48 9.57 15.92
N PRO A 47 6.58 9.09 16.80
CA PRO A 47 5.27 8.55 16.38
C PRO A 47 4.34 9.59 15.74
N ASN A 48 4.56 10.86 16.05
CA ASN A 48 3.77 11.99 15.57
C ASN A 48 4.37 12.69 14.34
N THR A 49 5.50 12.20 13.81
CA THR A 49 6.06 12.69 12.56
C THR A 49 5.18 12.25 11.39
N VAL A 50 4.74 13.21 10.56
CA VAL A 50 4.00 12.99 9.33
C VAL A 50 4.94 13.17 8.15
N TYR A 51 4.98 12.18 7.26
CA TYR A 51 5.70 12.22 6.00
C TYR A 51 4.73 12.56 4.88
N MET A 52 5.06 13.58 4.11
CA MET A 52 4.43 13.87 2.83
C MET A 52 5.25 13.21 1.73
N MET A 53 4.60 12.37 0.93
CA MET A 53 5.26 11.57 -0.09
C MET A 53 4.53 11.68 -1.42
N ARG A 54 5.31 11.68 -2.49
CA ARG A 54 4.84 11.49 -3.86
C ARG A 54 4.97 10.01 -4.22
N ILE A 55 3.86 9.40 -4.61
CA ILE A 55 3.83 8.03 -5.11
C ILE A 55 3.55 8.11 -6.61
N THR A 56 4.38 7.46 -7.43
CA THR A 56 4.20 7.43 -8.88
C THR A 56 4.13 5.99 -9.39
N HIS A 57 3.19 5.74 -10.28
CA HIS A 57 2.99 4.46 -10.95
C HIS A 57 2.51 4.70 -12.39
N GLY A 58 3.42 4.60 -13.37
CA GLY A 58 3.15 5.01 -14.74
C GLY A 58 2.87 6.51 -14.80
N ASP A 59 1.82 6.90 -15.51
CA ASP A 59 1.40 8.30 -15.62
C ASP A 59 0.64 8.81 -14.39
N PHE A 60 0.36 7.92 -13.44
CA PHE A 60 -0.38 8.28 -12.23
C PHE A 60 0.57 8.73 -11.13
N THR A 61 0.26 9.87 -10.52
CA THR A 61 1.01 10.43 -9.39
C THR A 61 0.04 10.86 -8.29
N TRP A 62 0.36 10.49 -7.05
CA TRP A 62 -0.42 10.84 -5.85
C TRP A 62 0.45 11.49 -4.79
N MET A 63 -0.10 12.52 -4.14
CA MET A 63 0.47 13.10 -2.93
C MET A 63 -0.23 12.50 -1.72
N VAL A 64 0.53 11.85 -0.83
CA VAL A 64 -0.01 11.21 0.37
C VAL A 64 0.69 11.73 1.62
N LYS A 65 -0.07 11.85 2.72
CA LYS A 65 0.46 12.13 4.06
C LYS A 65 0.26 10.95 4.98
N LYS A 66 1.33 10.46 5.62
CA LYS A 66 1.27 9.32 6.57
C LYS A 66 2.16 9.55 7.78
N LYS A 67 1.64 9.23 8.97
CA LYS A 67 2.42 9.21 10.21
C LYS A 67 3.45 8.07 10.20
N PHE A 68 4.55 8.24 10.92
CA PHE A 68 5.56 7.20 11.14
C PHE A 68 4.94 5.87 11.59
N LYS A 69 3.99 5.92 12.53
CA LYS A 69 3.26 4.74 13.03
C LYS A 69 2.63 3.90 11.91
N HIS A 70 2.12 4.52 10.85
CA HIS A 70 1.51 3.78 9.74
C HIS A 70 2.54 2.95 8.96
N PHE A 71 3.79 3.41 8.86
CA PHE A 71 4.86 2.63 8.23
C PHE A 71 5.28 1.45 9.11
N GLU A 72 5.32 1.65 10.43
CA GLU A 72 5.57 0.56 11.37
C GLU A 72 4.49 -0.53 11.29
N GLU A 73 3.23 -0.11 11.20
CA GLU A 73 2.09 -1.01 11.01
C GLU A 73 2.19 -1.77 9.67
N LEU A 74 2.45 -1.06 8.57
CA LEU A 74 2.65 -1.66 7.25
C LEU A 74 3.81 -2.67 7.26
N HIS A 75 4.96 -2.33 7.85
CA HIS A 75 6.11 -3.21 7.94
C HIS A 75 5.76 -4.53 8.66
N ARG A 76 5.07 -4.43 9.81
CA ARG A 76 4.61 -5.60 10.57
C ARG A 76 3.65 -6.46 9.76
N ASP A 77 2.73 -5.85 9.02
CA ASP A 77 1.74 -6.59 8.24
C ASP A 77 2.37 -7.27 7.01
N LEU A 78 3.36 -6.63 6.37
CA LEU A 78 4.18 -7.23 5.32
C LEU A 78 4.99 -8.42 5.83
N LEU A 79 5.58 -8.32 7.02
CA LEU A 79 6.28 -9.44 7.66
C LEU A 79 5.33 -10.62 7.92
N LYS A 80 4.14 -10.35 8.49
CA LYS A 80 3.10 -11.38 8.69
C LYS A 80 2.67 -12.02 7.36
N HIS A 81 2.49 -11.22 6.32
CA HIS A 81 2.12 -11.73 5.00
C HIS A 81 3.23 -12.60 4.39
N LYS A 82 4.49 -12.15 4.44
CA LYS A 82 5.65 -12.90 3.96
C LYS A 82 5.83 -14.22 4.72
N PHE A 83 5.59 -14.22 6.03
CA PHE A 83 5.59 -15.44 6.83
C PHE A 83 4.50 -16.41 6.38
N LYS A 84 3.24 -15.95 6.25
CA LYS A 84 2.14 -16.78 5.72
C LYS A 84 2.46 -17.34 4.33
N ALA A 85 3.00 -16.52 3.44
CA ALA A 85 3.37 -16.94 2.09
C ALA A 85 4.53 -17.95 2.07
N ARG A 86 5.42 -17.94 3.07
CA ARG A 86 6.51 -18.92 3.22
C ARG A 86 6.03 -20.22 3.85
N VAL A 87 5.25 -20.16 4.92
CA VAL A 87 4.80 -21.33 5.69
C VAL A 87 3.69 -22.11 4.98
N ILE A 88 2.87 -21.44 4.16
CA ILE A 88 1.77 -22.07 3.40
C ILE A 88 2.23 -22.49 1.99
N LYS A 89 3.53 -22.40 1.65
CA LYS A 89 4.04 -23.18 0.52
C LYS A 89 3.94 -24.65 0.94
N PRO A 90 3.18 -25.50 0.22
CA PRO A 90 3.26 -26.93 0.47
C PRO A 90 4.72 -27.33 0.36
N LEU A 91 5.16 -28.24 1.23
CA LEU A 91 6.34 -29.03 0.99
C LEU A 91 6.08 -29.74 -0.35
N ALA A 92 6.57 -29.16 -1.44
CA ALA A 92 6.54 -29.76 -2.77
C ALA A 92 7.76 -30.65 -2.91
#